data_AF-A0A2E6G6W1-F1
#
_entry.id   AF-A0A2E6G6W1-F1
#
_cell.length_a   1.000
_cell.length_b   1.000
_cell.length_c   1.000
_cell.angle_alpha   90.00
_cell.angle_beta   90.00
_cell.angle_gamma   90.00
#
_symmetry.space_group_name_H-M   'P 1'
#
loop_
_entity.id
_entity.type
_entity.pdbx_description
1 polymer ?
#
loop_
_entity_poly.entity_id
_entity_poly.type
_entity_poly.pdbx_seq_one_letter_code
_entity_poly.pdbx_strand_id
1 'polypeptide(L)'
;MESHEINLASTVAASPRLTIAAGVFLIFGVVFGALGAHAMERVLDPDGVDAFVTASHYLLFMGAAILGALSSGQKRGLSWVVWGTVLFSGSIFGLLFGKVAGLSVSVLGPITPVGGALMIAGWTMWTWSFFRSSR
;
A
#
# COMPACT_ATOMS: atom_id res chain seq x y z
N MET A 1 -2.88 -22.20 31.72
CA MET A 1 -2.78 -22.22 30.25
C MET A 1 -3.93 -21.38 29.72
N GLU A 2 -3.86 -20.06 29.95
CA GLU A 2 -4.85 -19.13 29.44
C GLU A 2 -4.67 -19.06 27.92
N SER A 3 -5.72 -19.46 27.20
CA SER A 3 -5.83 -19.22 25.78
C SER A 3 -5.71 -17.70 25.56
N HIS A 4 -4.62 -17.27 24.93
CA HIS A 4 -4.52 -15.94 24.33
C HIS A 4 -5.60 -15.84 23.24
N GLU A 5 -6.85 -15.55 23.64
CA GLU A 5 -7.85 -15.06 22.71
C GLU A 5 -7.36 -13.70 22.23
N ILE A 6 -6.74 -13.68 21.05
CA ILE A 6 -6.43 -12.44 20.35
C ILE A 6 -7.77 -11.80 20.03
N ASN A 7 -8.18 -10.84 20.86
CA ASN A 7 -9.31 -10.00 20.56
C ASN A 7 -8.91 -9.13 19.35
N LEU A 8 -9.32 -9.58 18.16
CA LEU A 8 -9.10 -8.91 16.89
C LEU A 8 -9.60 -7.46 16.92
N ALA A 9 -10.70 -7.19 17.63
CA ALA A 9 -11.23 -5.85 17.77
C ALA A 9 -10.32 -4.95 18.60
N SER A 10 -9.71 -5.44 19.69
CA SER A 10 -8.83 -4.63 20.55
C SER A 10 -7.47 -4.33 19.91
N THR A 11 -6.91 -5.28 19.16
CA THR A 11 -5.62 -5.12 18.46
C THR A 11 -5.72 -4.19 17.27
N VAL A 12 -6.79 -4.28 16.47
CA VAL A 12 -7.08 -3.36 15.37
C VAL A 12 -7.45 -1.96 15.89
N ALA A 13 -8.19 -1.86 16.99
CA ALA A 13 -8.49 -0.59 17.65
C ALA A 13 -7.25 0.08 18.28
N ALA A 14 -6.21 -0.69 18.64
CA ALA A 14 -5.00 -0.16 19.28
C ALA A 14 -4.07 0.63 18.33
N SER A 15 -4.35 0.72 17.02
CA SER A 15 -3.59 1.57 16.09
C SER A 15 -4.50 2.18 15.03
N PRO A 16 -5.37 3.14 15.41
CA PRO A 16 -6.40 3.67 14.53
C PRO A 16 -5.82 4.28 13.26
N ARG A 17 -4.64 4.90 13.33
CA ARG A 17 -3.96 5.50 12.16
C ARG A 17 -3.61 4.48 11.07
N LEU A 18 -3.06 3.32 11.46
CA LEU A 18 -2.66 2.27 10.50
C LEU A 18 -3.89 1.59 9.90
N THR A 19 -4.91 1.34 10.72
CA THR A 19 -6.19 0.78 10.28
C THR A 19 -6.90 1.71 9.29
N ILE A 20 -6.94 3.01 9.58
CA ILE A 20 -7.51 4.01 8.65
C ILE A 20 -6.70 4.05 7.35
N ALA A 21 -5.37 4.10 7.42
CA ALA A 21 -4.54 4.11 6.21
C ALA A 21 -4.78 2.88 5.33
N ALA A 22 -4.87 1.69 5.95
CA ALA A 22 -5.17 0.45 5.24
C ALA A 22 -6.57 0.48 4.58
N GLY A 23 -7.59 0.96 5.30
CA GLY A 23 -8.93 1.14 4.76
C GLY A 23 -8.98 2.13 3.58
N VAL A 24 -8.24 3.23 3.69
CA VAL A 24 -8.08 4.21 2.60
C VAL A 24 -7.45 3.53 1.37
N PHE A 25 -6.38 2.75 1.56
CA PHE A 25 -5.76 2.02 0.44
C PHE A 25 -6.74 1.03 -0.21
N LEU A 26 -7.52 0.30 0.58
CA LEU A 26 -8.54 -0.60 0.04
C LEU A 26 -9.59 0.14 -0.79
N ILE A 27 -10.11 1.26 -0.28
CA ILE A 27 -11.11 2.08 -1.00
C ILE A 27 -10.55 2.59 -2.32
N PHE A 28 -9.38 3.23 -2.30
CA PHE A 28 -8.78 3.77 -3.52
C PHE A 28 -8.32 2.68 -4.48
N GLY A 29 -7.83 1.55 -3.98
CA GLY A 29 -7.46 0.39 -4.79
C GLY A 29 -8.65 -0.19 -5.56
N VAL A 30 -9.84 -0.27 -4.94
CA VAL A 30 -11.07 -0.70 -5.62
C VAL A 30 -11.50 0.33 -6.66
N VAL A 31 -11.56 1.61 -6.28
CA VAL A 31 -12.00 2.68 -7.18
C VAL A 31 -11.08 2.78 -8.40
N PHE A 32 -9.76 2.85 -8.19
CA PHE A 32 -8.80 2.95 -9.28
C PHE A 32 -8.67 1.63 -10.04
N GLY A 33 -8.80 0.46 -9.41
CA GLY A 33 -8.84 -0.81 -10.13
C GLY A 33 -10.00 -0.88 -11.13
N ALA A 34 -11.20 -0.47 -10.71
CA ALA A 34 -12.37 -0.43 -11.59
C ALA A 34 -12.20 0.60 -12.72
N LEU A 35 -11.69 1.80 -12.41
CA LEU A 35 -11.43 2.84 -13.40
C LEU A 35 -10.35 2.42 -14.41
N GLY A 36 -9.29 1.76 -13.96
CA GLY A 36 -8.23 1.23 -14.81
C GLY A 36 -8.77 0.30 -15.88
N ALA A 37 -9.56 -0.70 -15.46
CA ALA A 37 -10.06 -1.74 -16.35
C ALA A 37 -11.19 -1.29 -17.31
N HIS A 38 -11.86 -0.16 -17.07
CA HIS A 38 -13.05 0.22 -17.85
C HIS A 38 -12.96 1.62 -18.49
N ALA A 39 -12.21 2.54 -17.88
CA ALA A 39 -12.18 3.94 -18.29
C ALA A 39 -10.81 4.38 -18.82
N MET A 40 -9.71 3.88 -18.25
CA MET A 40 -8.37 4.39 -18.56
C MET A 40 -7.86 3.99 -19.95
N GLU A 41 -8.35 2.91 -20.55
CA GLU A 41 -8.02 2.50 -21.93
C GLU A 41 -8.38 3.56 -23.00
N ARG A 42 -9.27 4.50 -22.67
CA ARG A 42 -9.67 5.59 -23.58
C ARG A 42 -8.69 6.75 -23.61
N VAL A 43 -7.82 6.85 -22.60
CA VAL A 43 -6.95 8.02 -22.37
C VAL A 43 -5.48 7.66 -22.14
N LEU A 44 -5.18 6.38 -21.89
CA LEU A 44 -3.83 5.84 -21.76
C LEU A 44 -3.57 4.79 -22.83
N ASP A 45 -2.29 4.66 -23.20
CA ASP A 45 -1.77 3.53 -23.96
C ASP A 45 -1.76 2.24 -23.12
N PRO A 46 -1.63 1.04 -23.74
CA PRO A 46 -1.66 -0.23 -23.00
C PRO A 46 -0.70 -0.28 -21.81
N ASP A 47 0.56 0.14 -21.99
CA ASP A 47 1.55 0.20 -20.91
C ASP A 47 1.11 1.14 -19.76
N GLY A 48 0.43 2.24 -20.09
CA GLY A 48 -0.13 3.17 -19.11
C GLY A 48 -1.30 2.59 -18.33
N VAL A 49 -2.16 1.82 -18.99
CA VAL A 49 -3.27 1.10 -18.34
C VAL A 49 -2.72 0.04 -17.38
N ASP A 50 -1.74 -0.75 -17.83
CA ASP A 50 -1.10 -1.78 -17.00
C ASP A 50 -0.41 -1.17 -15.77
N ALA A 51 0.27 -0.03 -15.95
CA ALA A 51 0.85 0.71 -14.83
C ALA A 51 -0.22 1.23 -13.86
N PHE A 52 -1.36 1.74 -14.36
CA PHE A 52 -2.47 2.21 -13.53
C PHE A 52 -3.09 1.09 -12.68
N VAL A 53 -3.32 -0.06 -13.32
CA VAL A 53 -3.84 -1.26 -12.67
C VAL A 53 -2.84 -1.79 -11.65
N THR A 54 -1.55 -1.79 -11.97
CA THR A 54 -0.48 -2.17 -11.03
C THR A 54 -0.47 -1.30 -9.78
N ALA A 55 -0.54 0.03 -9.93
CA ALA A 55 -0.59 0.95 -8.79
C ALA A 55 -1.83 0.70 -7.90
N SER A 56 -2.97 0.39 -8.52
CA SER A 56 -4.22 0.05 -7.83
C SER A 56 -4.12 -1.27 -7.06
N HIS A 57 -3.52 -2.30 -7.66
CA HIS A 57 -3.28 -3.58 -7.01
C HIS A 57 -2.36 -3.44 -5.80
N TYR A 58 -1.31 -2.63 -5.88
CA TYR A 58 -0.44 -2.38 -4.73
C TYR A 58 -1.19 -1.72 -3.56
N LEU A 59 -2.14 -0.82 -3.81
CA LEU A 59 -3.01 -0.28 -2.75
C LEU A 59 -3.84 -1.40 -2.09
N LEU A 60 -4.46 -2.27 -2.90
CA LEU A 60 -5.26 -3.39 -2.39
C LEU A 60 -4.42 -4.37 -1.56
N PHE A 61 -3.30 -4.83 -2.10
CA PHE A 61 -2.44 -5.79 -1.44
C PHE A 61 -1.86 -5.24 -0.14
N MET A 62 -1.37 -3.99 -0.14
CA MET A 62 -0.80 -3.40 1.06
C MET A 62 -1.87 -3.07 2.09
N GLY A 63 -3.06 -2.60 1.68
CA GLY A 63 -4.20 -2.40 2.58
C GLY A 63 -4.60 -3.69 3.30
N ALA A 64 -4.80 -4.78 2.54
CA ALA A 64 -5.14 -6.08 3.11
C ALA A 64 -4.01 -6.64 3.99
N ALA A 65 -2.76 -6.56 3.53
CA ALA A 65 -1.60 -7.05 4.26
C ALA A 65 -1.38 -6.28 5.57
N ILE A 66 -1.59 -4.97 5.62
CA ILE A 66 -1.49 -4.18 6.86
C ILE A 66 -2.55 -4.61 7.87
N LEU A 67 -3.81 -4.80 7.45
CA LEU A 67 -4.86 -5.29 8.36
C LEU A 67 -4.51 -6.69 8.90
N GLY A 68 -4.05 -7.59 8.03
CA GLY A 68 -3.59 -8.92 8.42
C GLY A 68 -2.42 -8.85 9.41
N ALA A 69 -1.43 -7.99 9.14
CA ALA A 69 -0.26 -7.79 9.99
C ALA A 69 -0.63 -7.22 11.37
N LEU A 70 -1.60 -6.31 11.44
CA LEU A 70 -2.08 -5.75 12.71
C LEU A 70 -2.71 -6.82 13.63
N SER A 71 -3.33 -7.86 13.06
CA SER A 71 -3.92 -8.95 13.85
C SER A 71 -2.89 -9.75 14.67
N SER A 72 -1.62 -9.72 14.26
CA SER A 72 -0.52 -10.33 15.01
C SER A 72 -0.13 -9.58 16.29
N GLY A 73 -0.68 -8.39 16.51
CA GLY A 73 -0.28 -7.47 17.59
C GLY A 73 1.02 -6.70 17.31
N GLN A 74 1.78 -7.09 16.28
CA GLN A 74 3.08 -6.50 15.97
C GLN A 74 2.98 -5.41 14.90
N LYS A 75 3.54 -4.23 15.20
CA LYS A 75 3.37 -3.01 14.39
C LYS A 75 4.68 -2.44 13.81
N ARG A 76 5.84 -2.96 14.23
CA ARG A 76 7.14 -2.46 13.78
C ARG A 76 7.24 -2.58 12.26
N GLY A 77 7.69 -1.52 11.60
CA GLY A 77 7.85 -1.49 10.14
C GLY A 77 6.59 -1.15 9.35
N LEU A 78 5.37 -1.28 9.91
CA LEU A 78 4.13 -1.04 9.16
C LEU A 78 3.96 0.43 8.71
N SER A 79 4.48 1.39 9.46
CA SER A 79 4.49 2.80 9.01
C SER A 79 5.36 3.01 7.77
N TRP A 80 6.45 2.23 7.60
CA TRP A 80 7.29 2.30 6.41
C TRP A 80 6.58 1.68 5.21
N VAL A 81 5.81 0.61 5.42
CA VAL A 81 4.93 0.04 4.40
C VAL A 81 3.89 1.06 3.93
N VAL A 82 3.24 1.78 4.85
CA VAL A 82 2.28 2.84 4.51
C VAL A 82 2.92 3.92 3.63
N TRP A 83 4.03 4.50 4.07
CA TRP A 83 4.73 5.53 3.30
C TRP A 83 5.27 5.01 1.97
N GLY A 84 5.82 3.79 1.96
CA GLY A 84 6.29 3.13 0.75
C GLY A 84 5.17 2.90 -0.26
N THR A 85 3.99 2.51 0.20
CA THR A 85 2.80 2.32 -0.65
C THR A 85 2.33 3.64 -1.26
N VAL A 86 2.26 4.70 -0.46
CA VAL A 86 1.88 6.05 -0.95
C VAL A 86 2.87 6.54 -1.99
N LEU A 87 4.17 6.42 -1.75
CA LEU A 87 5.19 6.86 -2.69
C LEU A 87 5.20 6.00 -3.96
N PHE A 88 5.05 4.68 -3.83
CA PHE A 88 5.02 3.75 -4.96
C PHE A 88 3.79 3.98 -5.84
N SER A 89 2.58 3.73 -5.32
CA SER A 89 1.35 3.84 -6.10
C SER A 89 1.03 5.29 -6.46
N GLY A 90 1.25 6.23 -5.53
CA GLY A 90 0.98 7.65 -5.76
C GLY A 90 1.86 8.27 -6.84
N SER A 91 3.14 7.88 -6.93
CA SER A 91 4.02 8.36 -8.01
C SER A 91 3.58 7.84 -9.38
N ILE A 92 3.19 6.56 -9.48
CA ILE A 92 2.67 5.99 -10.73
C ILE A 92 1.39 6.73 -11.16
N PHE A 93 0.41 6.88 -10.26
CA PHE A 93 -0.81 7.66 -10.57
C PHE A 93 -0.48 9.09 -10.98
N GLY A 94 0.43 9.76 -10.27
CA GLY A 94 0.87 11.11 -10.60
C GLY A 94 1.50 11.21 -11.99
N LEU A 95 2.36 10.27 -12.38
CA LEU A 95 2.95 10.20 -13.72
C LEU A 95 1.89 10.04 -14.81
N LEU A 96 0.93 9.12 -14.60
CA LEU A 96 -0.12 8.83 -15.57
C LEU A 96 -1.11 9.99 -15.70
N PHE A 97 -1.55 10.58 -14.60
CA PHE A 97 -2.42 11.76 -14.64
C PHE A 97 -1.69 12.98 -15.20
N GLY A 98 -0.39 13.14 -14.92
CA GLY A 98 0.43 14.19 -15.54
C GLY A 98 0.52 14.02 -17.05
N LYS A 99 0.72 12.78 -17.54
CA LYS A 99 0.69 12.46 -18.98
C LYS A 99 -0.65 12.86 -19.61
N VAL A 100 -1.77 12.50 -18.98
CA VAL A 100 -3.12 12.85 -19.46
C VAL A 100 -3.37 14.38 -19.43
N ALA A 101 -2.87 15.07 -18.41
CA ALA A 101 -3.02 16.52 -18.25
C ALA A 101 -2.02 17.35 -19.09
N GLY A 102 -1.09 16.72 -19.82
CA GLY A 102 -0.03 17.41 -20.55
C GLY A 102 1.03 18.07 -19.65
N LEU A 103 1.15 17.63 -18.39
CA LEU A 103 2.11 18.16 -17.41
C LEU A 103 3.39 17.32 -17.37
N SER A 104 4.56 17.98 -17.35
CA SER A 104 5.84 17.30 -17.20
C SER A 104 6.14 17.00 -15.72
N VAL A 105 5.75 15.82 -15.26
CA VAL A 105 5.97 15.35 -13.87
C VAL A 105 6.99 14.21 -13.77
N SER A 106 7.97 14.18 -14.69
CA SER A 106 8.99 13.12 -14.78
C SER A 106 9.81 12.90 -13.51
N VAL A 107 9.91 13.92 -12.64
CA VAL A 107 10.55 13.83 -11.31
C VAL A 107 9.92 12.76 -10.40
N LEU A 108 8.69 12.34 -10.68
CA LEU A 108 8.01 11.28 -9.94
C LEU A 108 8.54 9.87 -10.28
N GLY A 109 9.21 9.68 -11.42
CA GLY A 109 9.75 8.38 -11.85
C GLY A 109 10.69 7.74 -10.81
N PRO A 110 11.73 8.45 -10.35
CA PRO A 110 12.62 7.93 -9.30
C PRO A 110 11.96 7.73 -7.93
N ILE A 111 10.76 8.26 -7.68
CA ILE A 111 10.06 8.09 -6.40
C ILE A 111 9.47 6.67 -6.27
N THR A 112 9.05 6.07 -7.38
CA THR A 112 8.50 4.70 -7.39
C THR A 112 9.47 3.67 -6.78
N PRO A 113 10.75 3.55 -7.19
CA PRO A 113 11.67 2.59 -6.58
C PRO A 113 12.00 2.90 -5.12
N VAL A 114 11.99 4.18 -4.70
CA VAL A 114 12.13 4.55 -3.28
C VAL A 114 10.95 4.04 -2.45
N GLY A 115 9.73 4.18 -2.97
CA GLY A 115 8.52 3.61 -2.36
C GLY A 115 8.62 2.08 -2.22
N GLY A 116 9.06 1.40 -3.28
CA GLY A 116 9.34 -0.04 -3.27
C GLY A 116 10.34 -0.45 -2.18
N ALA A 117 11.46 0.25 -2.09
CA ALA A 117 12.49 0.00 -1.09
C ALA A 117 11.97 0.17 0.35
N LEU A 118 11.15 1.19 0.60
CA LEU A 118 10.52 1.39 1.91
C LEU A 118 9.53 0.29 2.28
N MET A 119 8.75 -0.22 1.31
CA MET A 119 7.88 -1.38 1.54
C MET A 119 8.70 -2.62 1.92
N ILE A 120 9.78 -2.91 1.17
CA ILE A 120 10.68 -4.04 1.47
C ILE A 120 11.27 -3.92 2.88
N ALA A 121 11.81 -2.74 3.22
CA ALA A 121 12.37 -2.49 4.55
C ALA A 121 11.31 -2.61 5.66
N GLY A 122 10.12 -2.06 5.45
CA GLY A 122 9.00 -2.14 6.39
C GLY A 122 8.57 -3.56 6.68
N TRP A 123 8.37 -4.37 5.64
CA TRP A 123 8.03 -5.79 5.79
C TRP A 123 9.16 -6.58 6.45
N THR A 124 10.42 -6.32 6.07
CA THR A 124 11.59 -6.95 6.70
C THR A 124 11.63 -6.68 8.20
N MET A 125 11.39 -5.43 8.62
CA MET A 125 11.34 -5.06 10.03
C MET A 125 10.18 -5.73 10.79
N TRP A 126 9.02 -5.85 10.14
CA TRP A 126 7.85 -6.52 10.71
C TRP A 126 8.13 -8.02 10.90
N THR A 127 8.62 -8.70 9.88
CA THR A 127 9.02 -10.12 9.97
C THR A 127 10.14 -10.32 11.01
N TRP A 128 11.15 -9.45 11.04
CA TRP A 128 12.25 -9.53 12.00
C TRP A 128 11.77 -9.46 13.46
N SER A 129 10.70 -8.71 13.74
CA SER A 129 10.22 -8.58 15.11
C SER A 129 9.66 -9.85 15.73
N PHE A 130 9.21 -10.83 14.94
CA PHE A 130 8.81 -12.13 15.47
C PHE A 130 10.01 -12.95 15.93
N PHE A 131 11.11 -12.94 15.18
CA PHE A 131 12.33 -13.67 15.58
C PHE A 131 12.93 -13.16 16.89
N ARG A 132 12.74 -11.87 17.21
CA ARG A 132 13.19 -11.29 18.48
C ARG A 132 12.20 -11.49 19.62
N SER A 133 10.93 -11.74 19.32
CA SER A 133 9.89 -11.98 20.34
C SER A 133 9.85 -13.44 20.80
N SER A 134 10.41 -14.37 20.01
CA SER A 134 10.49 -15.80 20.34
C SER A 134 11.78 -16.22 21.05
N ARG A 135 12.66 -15.26 21.38
CA ARG A 135 13.83 -15.44 22.25
C ARG A 135 13.62 -14.65 23.52
#